data_AF-A0A9E0I180-F1
#
_entry.id   AF-A0A9E0I180-F1
#
_cell.length_a   1.000
_cell.length_b   1.000
_cell.length_c   1.000
_cell.angle_alpha   90.00
_cell.angle_beta   90.00
_cell.angle_gamma   90.00
#
_symmetry.space_group_name_H-M   'P 1'
#
loop_
_entity.id
_entity.type
_entity.pdbx_description
1 polymer ?
#
loop_
_entity_poly.entity_id
_entity_poly.type
_entity_poly.pdbx_seq_one_letter_code
_entity_poly.pdbx_strand_id
1 'polypeptide(L)'
;SHTTYYNLIRRGHDDPSLRRLVEDKFHRGNFAQAMTLTDMAVSLPRALAVSDMLADRFRLEIRYPSLAPDFVRACLNLPDECKIDVRTCRAKICLEELAIRAGVPRDIVYPDVTQQDNSPSRTLSYA
;
A
#
# COMPACT_ATOMS: atom_id res chain seq x y z
N SER A 1 -7.03 -4.90 -30.31
CA SER A 1 -5.66 -5.01 -29.76
C SER A 1 -5.73 -5.28 -28.26
N HIS A 2 -5.95 -6.55 -27.89
CA HIS A 2 -6.27 -6.99 -26.51
C HIS A 2 -5.06 -7.46 -25.70
N THR A 3 -3.85 -7.14 -26.14
CA THR A 3 -2.63 -7.83 -25.67
C THR A 3 -1.88 -7.08 -24.55
N THR A 4 -2.30 -5.88 -24.15
CA THR A 4 -1.47 -5.05 -23.24
C THR A 4 -1.80 -5.20 -21.75
N TYR A 5 -2.98 -5.70 -21.38
CA TYR A 5 -3.39 -5.83 -19.96
C TYR A 5 -3.07 -7.20 -19.33
N TYR A 6 -2.67 -8.18 -20.13
CA TYR A 6 -2.50 -9.58 -19.68
C TYR A 6 -1.17 -9.87 -18.96
N ASN A 7 -0.19 -8.96 -19.00
CA ASN A 7 1.14 -9.21 -18.44
C ASN A 7 1.39 -8.62 -17.05
N LEU A 8 0.39 -7.94 -16.46
CA LEU A 8 0.53 -7.34 -15.12
C LEU A 8 0.37 -8.37 -13.99
N ILE A 9 -0.28 -9.50 -14.24
CA ILE A 9 -0.50 -10.56 -13.26
C ILE A 9 0.51 -11.69 -13.48
N ARG A 10 1.81 -11.43 -13.29
CA ARG A 10 2.82 -12.51 -13.43
C ARG A 10 3.76 -12.69 -12.24
N ARG A 11 3.49 -12.03 -11.10
CA ARG A 11 4.26 -12.23 -9.84
C ARG A 11 3.45 -12.17 -8.54
N GLY A 12 2.20 -11.76 -8.57
CA GLY A 12 1.20 -12.18 -7.59
C GLY A 12 0.45 -13.34 -8.20
N HIS A 13 0.14 -14.38 -7.41
CA HIS A 13 -0.66 -15.52 -7.81
C HIS A 13 -1.78 -15.07 -8.77
N ASP A 14 -1.86 -15.67 -9.97
CA ASP A 14 -2.98 -15.49 -10.90
C ASP A 14 -4.23 -16.03 -10.20
N ASP A 15 -4.79 -15.27 -9.26
CA ASP A 15 -6.02 -15.61 -8.56
C ASP A 15 -7.18 -15.12 -9.43
N PRO A 16 -7.92 -16.03 -10.08
CA PRO A 16 -9.04 -15.65 -10.94
C PRO A 16 -10.14 -14.92 -10.17
N SER A 17 -10.19 -15.06 -8.85
CA SER A 17 -11.14 -14.34 -7.99
C SER A 17 -10.80 -12.85 -7.86
N LEU A 18 -9.50 -12.51 -7.75
CA LEU A 18 -9.04 -11.12 -7.67
C LEU A 18 -9.22 -10.39 -9.00
N ARG A 19 -8.97 -11.08 -10.11
CA ARG A 19 -9.25 -10.56 -11.45
C ARG A 19 -10.73 -10.20 -11.63
N ARG A 20 -11.64 -11.14 -11.30
CA ARG A 20 -13.08 -10.88 -11.37
C ARG A 20 -13.52 -9.74 -10.44
N LEU A 21 -12.89 -9.61 -9.28
CA LEU A 21 -13.18 -8.52 -8.35
C LEU A 21 -12.74 -7.16 -8.90
N VAL A 22 -11.55 -7.07 -9.51
CA VAL A 22 -11.09 -5.85 -10.20
C VAL A 22 -12.04 -5.50 -11.36
N GLU A 23 -12.40 -6.48 -12.18
CA GLU A 23 -13.32 -6.30 -13.30
C GLU A 23 -14.70 -5.81 -12.82
N ASP A 24 -15.28 -6.40 -11.77
CA ASP A 24 -16.55 -5.96 -11.16
C ASP A 24 -16.48 -4.51 -10.66
N LYS A 25 -15.37 -4.09 -10.05
CA LYS A 25 -15.19 -2.70 -9.60
C LYS A 25 -15.09 -1.72 -10.76
N PHE A 26 -14.41 -2.07 -11.85
CA PHE A 26 -14.43 -1.27 -13.08
C PHE A 26 -15.84 -1.17 -13.67
N HIS A 27 -16.59 -2.27 -13.73
CA HIS A 27 -17.95 -2.29 -14.28
C HIS A 27 -18.93 -1.43 -13.47
N ARG A 28 -18.72 -1.34 -12.15
CA ARG A 28 -19.53 -0.49 -11.25
C ARG A 28 -19.07 0.97 -11.19
N GLY A 29 -18.09 1.38 -12.00
CA GLY A 29 -17.55 2.75 -12.00
C GLY A 29 -16.70 3.11 -10.78
N ASN A 30 -16.31 2.12 -9.96
CA ASN A 30 -15.50 2.32 -8.75
C ASN A 30 -14.00 2.30 -9.09
N PHE A 31 -13.56 3.24 -9.95
CA PHE A 31 -12.21 3.24 -10.52
C PHE A 31 -11.09 3.29 -9.47
N ALA A 32 -11.24 4.09 -8.41
CA ALA A 32 -10.24 4.17 -7.34
C ALA A 32 -10.02 2.82 -6.63
N GLN A 33 -11.11 2.10 -6.33
CA GLN A 33 -11.04 0.76 -5.74
C GLN A 33 -10.45 -0.25 -6.71
N ALA A 34 -10.81 -0.19 -8.00
CA ALA A 34 -10.29 -1.09 -9.02
C ALA A 34 -8.76 -0.92 -9.22
N MET A 35 -8.28 0.32 -9.26
CA MET A 35 -6.84 0.63 -9.33
C MET A 35 -6.11 0.16 -8.08
N THR A 36 -6.67 0.40 -6.89
CA THR A 36 -6.06 -0.05 -5.63
C THR A 36 -5.95 -1.58 -5.56
N LEU A 37 -7.00 -2.30 -5.97
CA LEU A 37 -6.98 -3.76 -6.05
C LEU A 37 -5.94 -4.27 -7.06
N THR A 38 -5.78 -3.56 -8.18
CA THR A 38 -4.77 -3.88 -9.19
C THR A 38 -3.35 -3.68 -8.63
N ASP A 39 -3.09 -2.55 -7.98
CA ASP A 39 -1.79 -2.29 -7.35
C ASP A 39 -1.48 -3.30 -6.23
N MET A 40 -2.48 -3.68 -5.43
CA MET A 40 -2.34 -4.75 -4.44
C MET A 40 -2.06 -6.11 -5.10
N ALA A 41 -2.63 -6.42 -6.26
CA ALA A 41 -2.36 -7.67 -6.97
C ALA A 41 -0.93 -7.75 -7.52
N VAL A 42 -0.39 -6.60 -7.97
CA VAL A 42 0.84 -6.56 -8.77
C VAL A 42 2.07 -6.19 -7.94
N SER A 43 1.94 -5.17 -7.09
CA SER A 43 3.07 -4.52 -6.43
C SER A 43 3.28 -5.03 -5.00
N LEU A 44 2.21 -5.32 -4.28
CA LEU A 44 2.27 -5.78 -2.89
C LEU A 44 3.05 -7.10 -2.72
N PRO A 45 2.87 -8.16 -3.55
CA PRO A 45 3.62 -9.40 -3.38
C PRO A 45 5.13 -9.20 -3.50
N ARG A 46 5.57 -8.31 -4.39
CA ARG A 46 7.00 -7.98 -4.54
C ARG A 46 7.53 -7.22 -3.33
N ALA A 47 6.74 -6.30 -2.79
CA ALA A 47 7.12 -5.53 -1.61
C ALA A 47 7.26 -6.44 -0.37
N LEU A 48 6.34 -7.39 -0.20
CA LEU A 48 6.37 -8.34 0.91
C LEU A 48 7.49 -9.38 0.76
N ALA A 49 7.78 -9.85 -0.45
CA ALA A 49 8.79 -10.88 -0.68
C ALA A 49 10.19 -10.48 -0.15
N VAL A 50 10.57 -9.21 -0.26
CA VAL A 50 11.85 -8.72 0.29
C VAL A 50 11.85 -8.79 1.81
N SER A 51 10.78 -8.33 2.45
CA SER A 51 10.60 -8.37 3.90
C SER A 51 10.55 -9.81 4.44
N ASP A 52 9.85 -10.71 3.74
CA ASP A 52 9.76 -12.13 4.09
C ASP A 52 11.11 -12.85 3.95
N MET A 53 11.84 -12.58 2.85
CA MET A 53 13.19 -13.12 2.65
C MET A 53 14.15 -12.69 3.76
N LEU A 54 14.10 -11.41 4.16
CA LEU A 54 14.92 -10.91 5.26
C LEU A 54 14.51 -11.55 6.58
N ALA A 55 13.21 -11.63 6.89
CA ALA A 55 12.71 -12.27 8.10
C ALA A 55 13.18 -13.72 8.19
N ASP A 56 13.06 -14.49 7.11
CA ASP A 56 13.53 -15.88 7.03
C ASP A 56 15.06 -15.98 7.24
N ARG A 57 15.83 -15.10 6.58
CA ARG A 57 17.30 -15.06 6.73
C ARG A 57 17.74 -14.84 8.18
N PHE A 58 16.98 -14.05 8.93
CA PHE A 58 17.24 -13.76 10.35
C PHE A 58 16.43 -14.63 11.32
N ARG A 59 15.68 -15.62 10.83
CA ARG A 59 14.78 -16.49 11.62
C ARG A 59 13.81 -15.71 12.49
N LEU A 60 13.27 -14.63 11.94
CA LEU A 60 12.25 -13.79 12.56
C LEU A 60 10.87 -14.16 12.04
N GLU A 61 9.88 -14.05 12.91
CA GLU A 61 8.48 -14.06 12.48
C GLU A 61 8.07 -12.63 12.10
N ILE A 62 7.71 -12.42 10.83
CA ILE A 62 7.16 -11.14 10.36
C ILE A 62 5.64 -11.19 10.33
N ARG A 63 5.01 -10.08 10.73
CA ARG A 63 3.55 -9.92 10.71
C ARG A 63 3.19 -8.59 10.05
N TYR A 64 2.10 -8.59 9.29
CA TYR A 64 1.60 -7.40 8.59
C TYR A 64 0.16 -7.06 9.03
N PRO A 65 -0.04 -6.44 10.22
CA PRO A 65 -1.38 -6.11 10.71
C PRO A 65 -2.18 -5.19 9.76
N SER A 66 -1.50 -4.35 8.99
CA SER A 66 -2.11 -3.48 7.97
C SER A 66 -2.69 -4.26 6.78
N LEU A 67 -2.41 -5.56 6.66
CA LEU A 67 -2.97 -6.44 5.64
C LEU A 67 -4.04 -7.39 6.21
N ALA A 68 -4.43 -7.24 7.47
CA ALA A 68 -5.54 -8.01 8.03
C ALA A 68 -6.81 -7.80 7.18
N PRO A 69 -7.53 -8.86 6.77
CA PRO A 69 -8.65 -8.75 5.83
C PRO A 69 -9.73 -7.74 6.27
N ASP A 70 -10.05 -7.72 7.55
CA ASP A 70 -11.05 -6.80 8.11
C ASP A 70 -10.58 -5.35 8.08
N PHE A 71 -9.28 -5.11 8.32
CA PHE A 71 -8.69 -3.79 8.24
C PHE A 71 -8.67 -3.28 6.79
N VAL A 72 -8.22 -4.11 5.84
CA VAL A 72 -8.24 -3.77 4.40
C VAL A 72 -9.66 -3.47 3.93
N ARG A 73 -10.64 -4.29 4.33
CA ARG A 73 -12.06 -4.07 3.99
C ARG A 73 -12.58 -2.75 4.57
N ALA A 74 -12.25 -2.44 5.82
CA ALA A 74 -12.60 -1.16 6.42
C ALA A 74 -12.00 0.02 5.64
N CYS A 75 -10.71 -0.06 5.28
CA CYS A 75 -10.03 0.96 4.49
C CYS A 75 -10.64 1.15 3.08
N LEU A 76 -11.03 0.07 2.40
CA LEU A 76 -11.66 0.16 1.08
C LEU A 76 -13.03 0.85 1.11
N ASN A 77 -13.76 0.73 2.22
CA ASN A 77 -15.09 1.29 2.40
C ASN A 77 -15.09 2.71 2.98
N LEU A 78 -13.95 3.23 3.44
CA LEU A 78 -13.84 4.63 3.86
C LEU A 78 -14.06 5.58 2.67
N PRO A 79 -14.75 6.72 2.85
CA PRO A 79 -14.82 7.77 1.85
C PRO A 79 -13.43 8.29 1.46
N ASP A 80 -13.26 8.72 0.21
CA ASP A 80 -11.95 9.16 -0.29
C ASP A 80 -11.50 10.47 0.37
N GLU A 81 -12.45 11.32 0.78
CA GLU A 81 -12.20 12.56 1.52
C GLU A 81 -11.59 12.31 2.90
N CYS A 82 -11.77 11.11 3.46
CA CYS A 82 -11.14 10.71 4.72
C CYS A 82 -9.69 10.22 4.51
N LYS A 83 -9.29 9.90 3.27
CA LYS A 83 -7.98 9.32 2.95
C LYS A 83 -7.04 10.35 2.36
N ILE A 84 -7.54 11.19 1.46
CA ILE A 84 -6.74 12.10 0.64
C ILE A 84 -7.43 13.46 0.58
N ASP A 85 -6.67 14.51 0.84
CA ASP A 85 -7.05 15.88 0.53
C ASP A 85 -6.31 16.31 -0.74
N VAL A 86 -7.05 16.37 -1.83
CA VAL A 86 -6.54 16.75 -3.16
C VAL A 86 -6.10 18.21 -3.23
N ARG A 87 -6.56 19.09 -2.33
CA ARG A 87 -6.18 20.51 -2.31
C ARG A 87 -4.80 20.70 -1.71
N THR A 88 -4.47 19.88 -0.70
CA THR A 88 -3.20 19.94 0.02
C THR A 88 -2.23 18.83 -0.41
N CYS A 89 -2.63 17.97 -1.34
CA CYS A 89 -1.90 16.77 -1.75
C CYS A 89 -1.52 15.86 -0.56
N ARG A 90 -2.29 15.93 0.53
CA ARG A 90 -2.04 15.16 1.75
C ARG A 90 -2.78 13.84 1.68
N ALA A 91 -2.12 12.75 2.04
CA ALA A 91 -2.67 11.40 2.08
C ALA A 91 -2.68 10.87 3.52
N LYS A 92 -3.35 9.73 3.74
CA LYS A 92 -3.42 9.03 5.04
C LYS A 92 -4.04 9.89 6.16
N ILE A 93 -4.88 10.86 5.83
CA ILE A 93 -5.42 11.86 6.78
C ILE A 93 -6.08 11.18 7.99
N CYS A 94 -7.05 10.28 7.77
CA CYS A 94 -7.70 9.58 8.87
C CYS A 94 -6.72 8.71 9.69
N LEU A 95 -5.69 8.13 9.07
CA LEU A 95 -4.69 7.33 9.78
C LEU A 95 -3.83 8.21 10.69
N GLU A 96 -3.42 9.37 10.20
CA GLU A 96 -2.65 10.36 10.96
C GLU A 96 -3.45 10.89 12.16
N GLU A 97 -4.73 11.22 11.94
CA GLU A 97 -5.63 11.64 13.01
C GLU A 97 -5.84 10.54 14.07
N LEU A 98 -6.02 9.29 13.63
CA LEU A 98 -6.14 8.15 14.53
C LEU A 98 -4.85 7.89 15.31
N ALA A 99 -3.69 8.04 14.68
CA ALA A 99 -2.40 7.88 15.35
C ALA A 99 -2.22 8.94 16.46
N ILE A 100 -2.53 10.20 16.18
CA ILE A 100 -2.47 11.27 17.18
C ILE A 100 -3.43 10.98 18.35
N ARG A 101 -4.67 10.55 18.03
CA ARG A 101 -5.65 10.15 19.06
C ARG A 101 -5.22 8.96 19.89
N ALA A 102 -4.45 8.04 19.31
CA ALA A 102 -3.86 6.91 20.01
C ALA A 102 -2.62 7.29 20.85
N GLY A 103 -2.22 8.56 20.83
CA GLY A 103 -1.11 9.09 21.61
C GLY A 103 0.24 9.10 20.88
N VAL A 104 0.26 8.88 19.57
CA VAL A 104 1.50 9.02 18.78
C VAL A 104 1.88 10.51 18.70
N PRO A 105 3.12 10.89 19.07
CA PRO A 105 3.60 12.26 18.98
C PRO A 105 3.45 12.87 17.59
N ARG A 106 3.06 14.16 17.53
CA ARG A 106 2.76 14.84 16.27
C ARG A 106 3.96 15.00 15.34
N ASP A 107 5.15 15.12 15.89
CA ASP A 107 6.42 15.17 15.16
C ASP A 107 6.77 13.84 14.48
N ILE A 108 6.26 12.70 14.99
CA ILE A 108 6.37 11.40 14.34
C ILE A 108 5.33 11.26 13.22
N VAL A 109 4.11 11.78 13.44
CA VAL A 109 3.02 11.70 12.46
C VAL A 109 3.22 12.69 11.31
N TYR A 110 3.70 13.89 11.61
CA TYR A 110 4.04 14.95 10.66
C TYR A 110 5.54 15.24 10.77
N PRO A 111 6.39 14.35 10.26
CA PRO A 111 7.82 14.60 10.27
C PRO A 111 8.08 15.88 9.47
N ASP A 112 8.87 16.78 10.05
CA ASP A 112 9.27 18.01 9.38
C ASP A 112 10.18 17.63 8.20
N VAL A 113 9.61 17.61 7.01
CA VAL A 113 10.30 17.22 5.77
C VAL A 113 11.37 18.24 5.38
N THR A 114 11.39 19.43 6.00
CA THR A 114 12.45 20.42 5.79
C THR A 114 13.77 20.07 6.49
N GLN A 115 13.75 19.07 7.39
CA GLN A 115 14.94 18.53 8.06
C GLN A 115 15.35 17.13 7.56
N GLN A 116 14.77 16.62 6.45
CA GLN A 116 15.34 15.44 5.81
C GLN A 116 16.72 15.79 5.25
N ASP A 117 17.75 15.37 6.00
CA ASP A 117 19.16 15.37 5.61
C ASP A 117 19.31 15.15 4.10
N ASN A 118 19.92 16.11 3.40
CA ASN A 118 20.46 15.95 2.05
C ASN A 118 21.69 15.01 2.04
N SER A 119 21.66 13.96 2.86
CA SER A 119 22.66 12.91 2.81
C SER A 119 22.44 12.17 1.49
N PRO A 120 23.40 12.19 0.55
CA PRO A 120 23.27 11.45 -0.69
C PRO A 120 23.03 9.98 -0.35
N SER A 121 21.98 9.40 -0.93
CA SER A 121 21.64 7.98 -0.84
C SER A 121 22.92 7.16 -0.81
N ARG A 122 23.29 6.62 0.36
CA ARG A 122 24.39 5.67 0.46
C ARG A 122 23.97 4.45 -0.35
N THR A 123 24.45 4.37 -1.58
CA THR A 123 24.44 3.15 -2.37
C THR A 123 25.09 2.08 -1.52
N LEU A 124 24.28 1.18 -0.96
CA LEU A 124 24.77 -0.01 -0.28
C LEU A 124 25.42 -0.89 -1.35
N SER A 125 26.73 -0.70 -1.52
CA SER A 125 27.61 -1.63 -2.22
C SER A 125 27.68 -2.90 -1.39
N TYR A 126 26.98 -3.94 -1.81
CA TYR A 126 27.27 -5.29 -1.32
C TYR A 126 28.60 -5.73 -1.95
N ALA A 127 29.62 -5.86 -1.11
CA ALA A 127 30.87 -6.56 -1.43
C ALA A 127 30.69 -8.07 -1.26
#